data_AF-A0A166PFG2-F1
#
_entry.id   AF-A0A166PFG2-F1
#
_cell.length_a   1.000
_cell.length_b   1.000
_cell.length_c   1.000
_cell.angle_alpha   90.00
_cell.angle_beta   90.00
_cell.angle_gamma   90.00
#
_symmetry.space_group_name_H-M   'P 1'
#
loop_
_entity.id
_entity.type
_entity.pdbx_description
1 polymer ?
#
loop_
_entity_poly.entity_id
_entity_poly.type
_entity_poly.pdbx_seq_one_letter_code
_entity_poly.pdbx_strand_id
1 'polypeptide(L)' 'MTSVRNLFLDVAASLPALLRDPAIAASWNAASALAEFPVNGLSGHLAWQVTNVPPLLAE' A
#
# COMPACT_ATOMS: atom_id res chain seq x y z
N MET A 1 16.80 9.84 15.81
CA MET A 1 16.76 9.54 14.35
C MET A 1 15.95 8.28 14.17
N THR A 2 14.87 8.31 13.40
CA THR A 2 14.09 7.10 13.08
C THR A 2 14.85 6.29 12.05
N SER A 3 15.02 4.98 12.26
CA SER A 3 15.65 4.13 11.25
C SER A 3 14.78 4.07 9.99
N VAL A 4 15.40 3.82 8.83
CA VAL A 4 14.65 3.62 7.56
C VAL A 4 13.61 2.50 7.71
N ARG A 5 13.93 1.46 8.48
CA ARG A 5 12.99 0.38 8.82
C ARG A 5 11.75 0.90 9.53
N ASN A 6 11.92 1.70 10.59
CA ASN A 6 10.78 2.20 11.36
C ASN A 6 9.94 3.17 10.54
N LEU A 7 10.57 4.04 9.73
CA LEU A 7 9.85 4.92 8.81
C LEU A 7 8.99 4.14 7.80
N PHE A 8 9.55 3.07 7.22
CA PHE A 8 8.82 2.20 6.30
C PHE A 8 7.60 1.57 6.98
N LEU A 9 7.76 1.05 8.21
CA LEU A 9 6.68 0.41 8.96
C LEU A 9 5.59 1.41 9.36
N ASP A 10 5.95 2.63 9.76
CA ASP A 10 5.00 3.70 10.09
C ASP A 10 4.13 4.09 8.89
N VAL A 11 4.74 4.22 7.70
CA VAL A 11 4.01 4.47 6.45
C VAL A 11 3.15 3.27 6.06
N ALA A 12 3.65 2.04 6.22
CA ALA A 12 2.89 0.83 5.94
C ALA A 12 1.61 0.73 6.81
N ALA A 13 1.67 1.23 8.06
CA ALA A 13 0.54 1.24 8.97
C ALA A 13 -0.62 2.17 8.51
N SER A 14 -0.38 3.16 7.65
CA SER A 14 -1.45 4.02 7.12
C SER A 14 -2.20 3.42 5.92
N LEU A 15 -1.62 2.41 5.27
CA LEU A 15 -2.18 1.79 4.06
C LEU A 15 -3.57 1.15 4.25
N PRO A 16 -3.90 0.47 5.36
CA PRO A 16 -5.22 -0.13 5.53
C PRO A 16 -6.37 0.89 5.56
N ALA A 17 -6.13 2.12 5.99
CA ALA A 17 -7.14 3.18 5.95
C ALA A 17 -7.30 3.71 4.51
N LEU A 18 -6.17 3.96 3.83
CA LEU A 18 -6.15 4.40 2.43
C LEU A 18 -6.85 3.40 1.49
N LEU A 19 -6.56 2.11 1.63
CA LEU A 19 -7.12 1.06 0.77
C LEU A 19 -8.62 0.81 0.99
N ARG A 20 -9.16 1.27 2.13
CA ARG A 20 -10.60 1.20 2.43
C ARG A 20 -11.38 2.43 1.98
N ASP A 21 -10.71 3.45 1.46
CA ASP A 21 -11.39 4.65 0.99
C ASP A 21 -12.35 4.31 -0.17
N PRO A 22 -13.63 4.71 -0.10
CA PRO A 22 -14.60 4.44 -1.15
C PRO A 22 -14.17 4.92 -2.55
N ALA A 23 -13.34 5.96 -2.64
CA ALA A 23 -12.81 6.47 -3.91
C ALA A 23 -11.94 5.44 -4.65
N ILE A 24 -11.25 4.54 -3.91
CA ILE A 24 -10.48 3.43 -4.49
C ILE A 24 -11.41 2.44 -5.18
N ALA A 25 -12.51 2.06 -4.53
CA ALA A 25 -13.52 1.16 -5.11
C ALA A 25 -14.23 1.83 -6.30
N ALA A 26 -14.57 3.11 -6.19
CA ALA A 26 -15.21 3.87 -7.26
C ALA A 26 -14.33 3.99 -8.51
N SER A 27 -13.00 4.00 -8.33
CA SER A 27 -12.02 4.23 -9.41
C SER A 27 -11.23 2.96 -9.76
N TRP A 28 -11.68 1.78 -9.35
CA TRP A 28 -10.89 0.55 -9.34
C TRP A 28 -10.17 0.22 -10.67
N ASN A 29 -10.87 0.41 -11.80
CA ASN A 29 -10.33 0.11 -13.14
C ASN A 29 -9.76 1.36 -13.86
N ALA A 30 -9.72 2.52 -13.19
CA ALA A 30 -9.18 3.75 -13.77
C ALA A 30 -7.64 3.77 -13.73
N ALA A 31 -7.05 4.64 -14.55
CA ALA A 31 -5.63 4.96 -14.43
C ALA A 31 -5.34 5.61 -13.07
N SER A 32 -4.20 5.30 -12.47
CA SER A 32 -3.71 6.02 -11.29
C SER A 32 -2.84 7.21 -11.71
N ALA A 33 -2.30 7.94 -10.73
CA ALA A 33 -1.29 8.97 -10.96
C ALA A 33 0.07 8.39 -11.41
N LEU A 34 0.30 7.09 -11.22
CA LEU A 34 1.50 6.40 -11.69
C LEU A 34 1.27 5.82 -13.08
N ALA A 35 2.19 6.14 -14.00
CA ALA A 35 2.17 5.58 -15.34
C ALA A 35 2.19 4.04 -15.27
N GLU A 36 1.44 3.41 -16.18
CA GLU A 36 1.33 1.94 -16.31
C GLU A 36 0.71 1.22 -15.10
N PHE A 37 0.32 1.96 -14.06
CA PHE A 37 -0.31 1.41 -12.87
C PHE A 37 -1.77 1.86 -12.78
N PRO A 38 -2.74 0.99 -13.11
CA PRO A 38 -4.14 1.26 -12.77
C PRO A 38 -4.35 1.28 -11.25
N VAL A 39 -5.46 1.87 -10.79
CA VAL A 39 -5.81 1.96 -9.36
C VAL A 39 -5.82 0.59 -8.70
N ASN A 40 -6.37 -0.43 -9.36
CA ASN A 40 -6.36 -1.80 -8.87
C ASN A 40 -4.94 -2.38 -8.72
N GLY A 41 -4.05 -2.13 -9.68
CA GLY A 41 -2.65 -2.55 -9.64
C GLY A 41 -1.88 -1.88 -8.51
N LEU A 42 -2.06 -0.58 -8.34
CA LEU A 42 -1.41 0.17 -7.26
C LEU A 42 -1.92 -0.27 -5.89
N SER A 43 -3.23 -0.41 -5.76
CA SER A 43 -3.85 -0.88 -4.51
C SER A 43 -3.37 -2.29 -4.14
N GLY A 44 -3.30 -3.20 -5.12
CA GLY A 44 -2.77 -4.54 -4.92
C GLY A 44 -1.29 -4.56 -4.52
N HIS A 45 -0.47 -3.72 -5.16
CA HIS A 45 0.94 -3.56 -4.80
C HIS A 45 1.13 -3.09 -3.36
N LEU A 46 0.39 -2.06 -2.95
CA LEU A 46 0.45 -1.53 -1.58
C LEU A 46 -0.06 -2.55 -0.56
N ALA A 47 -1.16 -3.25 -0.86
CA ALA A 47 -1.69 -4.31 0.01
C ALA A 47 -0.64 -5.42 0.22
N TRP A 48 0.06 -5.83 -0.84
CA TRP A 48 1.09 -6.86 -0.78
C TRP A 48 2.22 -6.49 0.19
N GLN A 49 2.65 -5.21 0.21
CA GLN A 49 3.68 -4.72 1.14
C GLN A 49 3.26 -4.90 2.60
N VAL A 50 1.98 -4.70 2.95
CA VAL A 50 1.52 -4.82 4.34
C VAL A 50 1.28 -6.27 4.74
N THR A 51 0.82 -7.12 3.82
CA THR A 51 0.48 -8.51 4.16
C THR A 51 1.67 -9.46 4.13
N ASN A 52 2.68 -9.18 3.29
CA ASN A 52 3.81 -10.10 3.08
C ASN A 52 5.08 -9.67 3.82
N VAL A 53 5.25 -8.38 4.13
CA VAL A 53 6.45 -7.91 4.86
C VAL A 53 6.48 -8.40 6.31
N PRO A 54 5.37 -8.41 7.10
CA PRO A 54 5.45 -8.88 8.49
C PRO A 54 5.94 -10.33 8.63
N PRO A 55 5.46 -11.32 7.83
CA PRO A 55 6.03 -12.67 7.82
C PRO A 55 7.52 -12.74 7.42
N LEU A 56 7.97 -11.87 6.49
CA LEU A 56 9.37 -11.83 6.05
C LEU A 56 10.32 -11.20 7.08
N LEU A 57 9.79 -10.42 8.03
CA LEU A 57 10.54 -9.76 9.09
C LEU A 57 10.44 -10.47 10.45
N ALA A 58 9.63 -11.53 10.55
CA ALA A 58 9.58 -12.38 11.74
C ALA A 58 10.83 -13.27 11.72
N GLU A 59 11.67 -13.15 12.76
CA GLU A 59 12.83 -14.02 12.99
C GLU A 59 12.41 -15.45 13.36
#